data_AF-A0A9X2A218-F1
#
_entry.id   AF-A0A9X2A218-F1
#
_cell.length_a   1.000
_cell.length_b   1.000
_cell.length_c   1.000
_cell.angle_alpha   90.00
_cell.angle_beta   90.00
_cell.angle_gamma   90.00
#
_symmetry.space_group_name_H-M   'P 1'
#
loop_
_entity.id
_entity.type
_entity.pdbx_description
1 polymer ?
#
loop_
_entity_poly.entity_id
_entity_poly.type
_entity_poly.pdbx_seq_one_letter_code
_entity_poly.pdbx_strand_id
1 'polypeptide(L)'
;MKRTFPITLILIVLISCKLTIMGQESDFEMLDDSINLYAFIGEKIAVIEFDPNENNTRIEIDLITGDTIKRVSYVMDNAFKCKYKVIKNIFNNLKTDTIEFVSYNHYGRPGFENYKNVILYISLNEEKGNYYHQKYQFDPVENVKNRFWKGMKGESIEELFNEKKTGVFTARKLFDK
;
A
#
# COMPACT_ATOMS: atom_id res chain seq x y z
N MET A 1 -66.83 -45.45 21.26
CA MET A 1 -65.37 -45.27 21.18
C MET A 1 -65.04 -44.15 20.22
N LYS A 2 -64.46 -43.06 20.73
CA LYS A 2 -64.07 -41.85 19.99
C LYS A 2 -62.80 -42.13 19.20
N ARG A 3 -62.76 -41.77 17.91
CA ARG A 3 -61.51 -41.48 17.19
C ARG A 3 -61.71 -40.27 16.30
N THR A 4 -61.37 -39.12 16.87
CA THR A 4 -61.13 -37.85 16.19
C THR A 4 -59.76 -37.90 15.53
N PHE A 5 -59.68 -37.63 14.22
CA PHE A 5 -58.41 -37.32 13.55
C PHE A 5 -58.35 -35.82 13.27
N PRO A 6 -57.24 -35.13 13.60
CA PRO A 6 -57.17 -33.68 13.60
C PRO A 6 -56.96 -33.11 12.19
N ILE A 7 -57.64 -32.00 11.94
CA ILE A 7 -57.39 -31.08 10.83
C ILE A 7 -56.10 -30.33 11.16
N THR A 8 -54.98 -30.65 10.50
CA THR A 8 -53.76 -29.85 10.59
C THR A 8 -53.86 -28.64 9.66
N LEU A 9 -54.12 -27.51 10.30
CA LEU A 9 -54.13 -26.14 9.78
C LEU A 9 -52.68 -25.61 9.70
N ILE A 10 -52.30 -25.19 8.49
CA ILE A 10 -51.47 -24.02 8.09
C ILE A 10 -50.44 -23.49 9.10
N LEU A 11 -49.15 -23.44 8.68
CA LEU A 11 -48.38 -22.17 8.66
C LEU A 11 -47.13 -22.32 7.77
N ILE A 12 -47.25 -21.98 6.48
CA ILE A 12 -46.07 -21.73 5.65
C ILE A 12 -45.58 -20.34 6.05
N VAL A 13 -44.57 -20.31 6.93
CA VAL A 13 -43.82 -19.10 7.26
C VAL A 13 -43.04 -18.71 6.01
N LEU A 14 -43.59 -17.76 5.24
CA LEU A 14 -42.81 -17.00 4.27
C LEU A 14 -41.77 -16.22 5.06
N ILE A 15 -40.58 -16.80 5.21
CA ILE A 15 -39.37 -16.07 5.58
C ILE A 15 -39.09 -15.17 4.37
N SER A 16 -39.76 -14.02 4.35
CA SER A 16 -39.30 -12.86 3.59
C SER A 16 -37.95 -12.50 4.20
N CYS A 17 -36.88 -13.01 3.58
CA CYS A 17 -35.58 -12.41 3.74
C CYS A 17 -35.75 -10.97 3.27
N LYS A 18 -35.93 -10.06 4.24
CA LYS A 18 -35.41 -8.71 4.09
C LYS A 18 -33.92 -8.88 3.91
N LEU A 19 -33.51 -9.05 2.66
CA LEU A 19 -32.16 -8.81 2.21
C LEU A 19 -31.98 -7.31 2.41
N THR A 20 -31.68 -6.93 3.65
CA THR A 20 -31.08 -5.64 3.92
C THR A 20 -29.86 -5.63 3.04
N ILE A 21 -29.86 -4.76 2.03
CA ILE A 21 -28.68 -4.41 1.27
C ILE A 21 -27.72 -3.83 2.32
N MET A 22 -26.99 -4.71 3.01
CA MET A 22 -25.79 -4.38 3.72
C MET A 22 -24.90 -3.79 2.63
N GLY A 23 -24.63 -2.50 2.75
CA GLY A 23 -23.94 -1.69 1.76
C GLY A 23 -22.83 -2.51 1.12
N GLN A 24 -22.96 -2.66 -0.19
CA GLN A 24 -22.00 -3.35 -1.04
C GLN A 24 -20.60 -2.85 -0.66
N GLU A 25 -19.79 -3.77 -0.16
CA GLU A 25 -18.37 -3.60 0.07
C GLU A 25 -17.80 -2.98 -1.21
N SER A 26 -17.35 -1.73 -1.19
CA SER A 26 -16.47 -1.29 -2.27
C SER A 26 -15.13 -1.91 -1.97
N ASP A 27 -14.94 -3.13 -2.48
CA ASP A 27 -13.61 -3.72 -2.66
C ASP A 27 -12.89 -2.90 -3.73
N PHE A 28 -12.52 -1.67 -3.35
CA PHE A 28 -11.75 -0.78 -4.20
C PHE A 28 -10.37 -1.41 -4.40
N GLU A 29 -10.22 -2.03 -5.55
CA GLU A 29 -8.99 -2.58 -6.11
C GLU A 29 -8.99 -2.21 -7.58
N MET A 30 -7.88 -1.67 -8.07
CA MET A 30 -7.68 -1.32 -9.46
C MET A 30 -6.43 -2.01 -10.00
N LEU A 31 -6.51 -2.51 -11.22
CA LEU A 31 -5.43 -3.22 -11.89
C LEU A 31 -5.05 -2.50 -13.17
N ASP A 32 -3.78 -2.12 -13.27
CA ASP A 32 -3.16 -1.58 -14.47
C ASP A 32 -1.65 -1.85 -14.36
N ASP A 33 -1.26 -3.02 -14.87
CA ASP A 33 0.11 -3.52 -14.82
C ASP A 33 1.07 -2.77 -15.76
N SER A 34 0.55 -1.88 -16.62
CA SER A 34 1.36 -0.97 -17.41
C SER A 34 1.99 0.15 -16.57
N ILE A 35 1.44 0.42 -15.39
CA ILE A 35 1.90 1.46 -14.47
C ILE A 35 2.72 0.81 -13.35
N ASN A 36 4.00 1.19 -13.25
CA ASN A 36 4.88 0.76 -12.17
C ASN A 36 4.56 1.46 -10.85
N LEU A 37 3.42 1.12 -10.26
CA LEU A 37 2.96 1.54 -8.95
C LEU A 37 2.18 0.39 -8.33
N TYR A 38 2.41 0.18 -7.04
CA TYR A 38 1.63 -0.72 -6.20
C TYR A 38 1.16 0.07 -4.99
N ALA A 39 -0.14 0.01 -4.71
CA ALA A 39 -0.73 0.59 -3.50
C ALA A 39 -1.38 -0.52 -2.69
N PHE A 40 -1.16 -0.53 -1.38
CA PHE A 40 -1.72 -1.53 -0.49
C PHE A 40 -1.89 -0.97 0.93
N ILE A 41 -2.89 -1.49 1.65
CA ILE A 41 -3.01 -1.30 3.09
C ILE A 41 -1.97 -2.22 3.75
N GLY A 42 -0.99 -1.63 4.40
CA GLY A 42 0.06 -2.32 5.14
C GLY A 42 -0.16 -2.27 6.64
N GLU A 43 0.22 -3.33 7.35
CA GLU A 43 0.46 -3.29 8.80
C GLU A 43 1.97 -3.32 9.08
N LYS A 44 2.45 -2.36 9.88
CA LYS A 44 3.89 -2.22 10.15
C LYS A 44 4.44 -3.44 10.89
N ILE A 45 5.49 -4.05 10.33
CA ILE A 45 6.30 -5.07 11.02
C ILE A 45 7.61 -4.46 11.50
N ALA A 46 8.37 -3.81 10.63
CA ALA A 46 9.65 -3.19 10.99
C ALA A 46 10.01 -2.00 10.08
N VAL A 47 10.72 -1.01 10.65
CA VAL A 47 11.37 0.09 9.92
C VAL A 47 12.77 0.26 10.50
N ILE A 48 13.76 -0.24 9.77
CA ILE A 48 15.15 -0.31 10.25
C ILE A 48 15.98 0.67 9.41
N GLU A 49 16.61 1.63 10.08
CA GLU A 49 17.51 2.58 9.45
C GLU A 49 18.84 1.90 9.08
N PHE A 50 19.43 2.29 7.95
CA PHE A 50 20.76 1.86 7.53
C PHE A 50 21.49 3.01 6.86
N ASP A 51 22.82 2.94 6.81
CA ASP A 51 23.64 3.96 6.14
C ASP A 51 23.64 3.72 4.61
N PRO A 52 23.02 4.61 3.81
CA PRO A 52 23.06 4.47 2.35
C PRO A 52 24.42 4.83 1.74
N ASN A 53 25.34 5.39 2.54
CA ASN A 53 26.69 5.77 2.14
C ASN A 53 27.73 4.72 2.50
N GLU A 54 27.32 3.56 3.00
CA GLU A 54 28.21 2.41 3.15
C GLU A 54 28.81 2.06 1.77
N ASN A 55 30.14 2.05 1.66
CA ASN A 55 30.87 1.80 0.40
C ASN A 55 30.59 2.79 -0.74
N ASN A 56 30.39 4.07 -0.42
CA ASN A 56 30.07 5.12 -1.39
C ASN A 56 31.23 5.60 -2.31
N THR A 57 32.34 4.87 -2.29
CA THR A 57 33.55 5.16 -3.04
C THR A 57 33.65 4.24 -4.25
N ARG A 58 33.98 4.80 -5.41
CA ARG A 58 34.36 4.04 -6.61
C ARG A 58 35.72 4.53 -7.12
N ILE A 59 36.54 3.58 -7.57
CA ILE A 59 37.77 3.88 -8.30
C ILE A 59 37.43 3.82 -9.78
N GLU A 60 37.69 4.89 -10.51
CA GLU A 60 37.47 4.98 -11.95
C GLU A 60 38.66 5.67 -12.64
N ILE A 61 38.76 5.49 -13.96
CA ILE A 61 39.76 6.19 -14.78
C ILE A 61 39.12 7.45 -15.35
N ASP A 62 39.75 8.60 -15.13
CA ASP A 62 39.35 9.86 -15.76
C ASP A 62 39.59 9.74 -17.28
N LEU A 63 38.52 9.84 -18.07
CA LEU A 63 38.60 9.71 -19.53
C LEU A 63 39.31 10.89 -20.21
N ILE A 64 39.51 12.01 -19.52
CA ILE A 64 40.19 13.21 -20.04
C ILE A 64 41.68 13.14 -19.75
N THR A 65 42.07 12.80 -18.52
CA THR A 65 43.49 12.83 -18.10
C THR A 65 44.16 11.46 -18.12
N GLY A 66 43.40 10.36 -18.08
CA GLY A 66 43.90 9.00 -17.92
C GLY A 66 44.27 8.65 -16.48
N ASP A 67 44.07 9.55 -15.52
CA ASP A 67 44.41 9.32 -14.12
C ASP A 67 43.42 8.38 -13.44
N THR A 68 43.91 7.65 -12.44
CA THR A 68 43.04 6.91 -11.52
C THR A 68 42.46 7.89 -10.50
N ILE A 69 41.14 8.05 -10.48
CA ILE A 69 40.44 8.93 -9.55
C ILE A 69 39.56 8.14 -8.58
N LYS A 70 39.44 8.67 -7.37
CA LYS A 70 38.52 8.17 -6.33
C LYS A 70 37.27 9.02 -6.34
N ARG A 71 36.18 8.53 -6.94
CA ARG A 71 34.87 9.20 -6.89
C ARG A 71 34.14 8.81 -5.62
N VAL A 72 33.68 9.80 -4.86
CA VAL A 72 32.83 9.62 -3.68
C VAL A 72 31.47 10.24 -3.98
N SER A 73 30.39 9.49 -3.78
CA SER A 73 29.02 9.98 -3.92
C SER A 73 28.33 9.98 -2.57
N TYR A 74 27.52 11.00 -2.26
CA TYR A 74 26.78 11.03 -1.01
C TYR A 74 25.27 11.06 -1.26
N VAL A 75 24.56 10.12 -0.66
CA VAL A 75 23.12 10.11 -0.50
C VAL A 75 22.79 10.98 0.72
N MET A 76 22.06 12.08 0.47
CA MET A 76 21.67 13.06 1.50
C MET A 76 20.36 12.71 2.21
N ASP A 77 19.79 11.56 1.91
CA ASP A 77 18.59 11.03 2.56
C ASP A 77 18.99 9.98 3.60
N ASN A 78 18.27 9.92 4.73
CA ASN A 78 18.26 8.73 5.57
C ASN A 78 17.61 7.57 4.79
N ALA A 79 18.11 6.35 4.98
CA ALA A 79 17.60 5.18 4.29
C ALA A 79 17.06 4.14 5.27
N PHE A 80 15.93 3.52 4.89
CA PHE A 80 15.20 2.62 5.75
C PHE A 80 14.82 1.35 4.99
N LYS A 81 15.10 0.19 5.58
CA LYS A 81 14.53 -1.10 5.19
C LYS A 81 13.20 -1.25 5.91
N CYS A 82 12.12 -1.27 5.14
CA CYS A 82 10.75 -1.33 5.64
C CYS A 82 10.19 -2.73 5.39
N LYS A 83 9.52 -3.30 6.39
CA LYS A 83 8.82 -4.58 6.31
C LYS A 83 7.39 -4.40 6.80
N TYR A 84 6.43 -4.79 5.97
CA TYR A 84 5.01 -4.61 6.22
C TYR A 84 4.23 -5.86 5.83
N LYS A 85 3.22 -6.21 6.61
CA LYS A 85 2.22 -7.20 6.21
C LYS A 85 1.29 -6.55 5.19
N VAL A 86 1.02 -7.22 4.07
CA VAL A 86 0.04 -6.81 3.07
C VAL A 86 -1.34 -7.25 3.55
N ILE A 87 -2.18 -6.27 3.92
CA ILE A 87 -3.55 -6.53 4.40
C ILE A 87 -4.53 -6.57 3.25
N LYS A 88 -4.41 -5.62 2.32
CA LYS A 88 -5.29 -5.49 1.14
C LYS A 88 -4.56 -4.73 0.03
N ASN A 89 -4.61 -5.25 -1.20
CA ASN A 89 -4.15 -4.51 -2.38
C ASN A 89 -5.20 -3.44 -2.74
N ILE A 90 -4.72 -2.29 -3.23
CA ILE A 90 -5.54 -1.15 -3.67
C ILE A 90 -5.28 -0.88 -5.15
N PHE A 91 -4.02 -0.90 -5.56
CA PHE A 91 -3.63 -0.71 -6.95
C PHE A 91 -2.49 -1.66 -7.30
N ASN A 92 -2.68 -2.49 -8.32
CA ASN A 92 -1.83 -3.62 -8.67
C ASN A 92 -1.61 -4.62 -7.52
N ASN A 93 -1.25 -5.85 -7.87
CA ASN A 93 -1.29 -6.96 -6.91
C ASN A 93 0.09 -7.41 -6.46
N LEU A 94 0.36 -7.24 -5.17
CA LEU A 94 1.44 -7.91 -4.47
C LEU A 94 1.01 -9.35 -4.15
N LYS A 95 1.66 -10.33 -4.79
CA LYS A 95 1.39 -11.76 -4.60
C LYS A 95 2.12 -12.33 -3.37
N THR A 96 2.06 -11.61 -2.25
CA THR A 96 2.74 -11.95 -0.99
C THR A 96 1.94 -11.41 0.19
N ASP A 97 2.04 -12.06 1.34
CA ASP A 97 1.42 -11.59 2.59
C ASP A 97 2.29 -10.55 3.32
N THR A 98 3.55 -10.41 2.90
CA THR A 98 4.56 -9.59 3.53
C THR A 98 5.44 -9.00 2.44
N ILE A 99 5.73 -7.71 2.54
CA ILE A 99 6.56 -7.01 1.58
C ILE A 99 7.70 -6.29 2.28
N GLU A 100 8.86 -6.32 1.62
CA GLU A 100 10.03 -5.53 1.99
C GLU A 100 10.30 -4.49 0.89
N PHE A 101 10.56 -3.25 1.31
CA PHE A 101 10.89 -2.16 0.40
C PHE A 101 11.86 -1.18 1.06
N VAL A 102 12.56 -0.40 0.24
CA VAL A 102 13.45 0.67 0.72
C VAL A 102 12.73 2.01 0.68
N SER A 103 12.87 2.79 1.75
CA SER A 103 12.40 4.18 1.80
C SER A 103 13.57 5.12 2.03
N TYR A 104 13.55 6.26 1.36
CA TYR A 104 14.52 7.34 1.52
C TYR A 104 13.79 8.60 1.98
N ASN A 105 14.29 9.24 3.03
CA ASN A 105 13.68 10.43 3.59
C ASN A 105 14.73 11.47 3.97
N HIS A 106 14.50 12.71 3.56
CA HIS A 106 15.41 13.82 3.82
C HIS A 106 15.24 14.42 5.23
N TYR A 107 14.04 14.29 5.81
CA TYR A 107 13.66 14.97 7.05
C TYR A 107 13.61 14.00 8.24
N GLY A 108 14.49 13.00 8.25
CA GLY A 108 14.58 11.98 9.30
C GLY A 108 13.72 10.74 9.03
N ARG A 109 13.10 10.18 10.08
CA ARG A 109 12.32 8.93 9.98
C ARG A 109 11.05 9.11 9.15
N PRO A 110 10.61 8.10 8.37
CA PRO A 110 9.43 8.21 7.52
C PRO A 110 8.15 8.40 8.34
N GLY A 111 7.33 9.40 7.98
CA GLY A 111 6.11 9.73 8.72
C GLY A 111 5.10 8.58 8.84
N PHE A 112 5.05 7.68 7.84
CA PHE A 112 4.20 6.49 7.86
C PHE A 112 4.53 5.53 9.01
N GLU A 113 5.73 5.59 9.57
CA GLU A 113 6.15 4.71 10.67
C GLU A 113 5.31 4.95 11.93
N ASN A 114 4.72 6.13 12.10
CA ASN A 114 3.95 6.48 13.29
C ASN A 114 2.57 5.82 13.34
N TYR A 115 2.19 5.06 12.31
CA TYR A 115 0.87 4.45 12.19
C TYR A 115 0.97 2.93 12.15
N LYS A 116 0.02 2.26 12.81
CA LYS A 116 -0.08 0.79 12.79
C LYS A 116 -0.44 0.31 11.38
N ASN A 117 -1.46 0.93 10.79
CA ASN A 117 -1.95 0.64 9.46
C ASN A 117 -1.88 1.88 8.57
N VAL A 118 -1.48 1.70 7.32
CA VAL A 118 -1.19 2.79 6.40
C VAL A 118 -1.34 2.30 4.96
N ILE A 119 -1.86 3.14 4.08
CA ILE A 119 -1.73 2.93 2.63
C ILE A 119 -0.30 3.32 2.25
N LEU A 120 0.43 2.35 1.72
CA LEU A 120 1.78 2.55 1.19
C LEU A 120 1.76 2.47 -0.32
N TYR A 121 2.58 3.32 -0.94
CA TYR A 121 2.73 3.42 -2.38
C TYR A 121 4.17 3.07 -2.73
N ILE A 122 4.38 1.99 -3.46
CA ILE A 122 5.71 1.49 -3.81
C ILE A 122 5.81 1.26 -5.32
N SER A 123 7.03 1.27 -5.84
CA SER A 123 7.34 0.89 -7.21
C SER A 123 8.44 -0.17 -7.23
N LEU A 124 8.47 -0.97 -8.28
CA LEU A 124 9.49 -1.98 -8.48
C LEU A 124 10.67 -1.36 -9.22
N ASN A 125 11.88 -1.51 -8.68
CA ASN A 125 13.09 -1.36 -9.46
C ASN A 125 13.38 -2.69 -10.16
N GLU A 126 13.06 -2.79 -11.45
CA GLU A 126 13.21 -4.03 -12.22
C GLU A 126 14.67 -4.51 -12.31
N GLU A 127 15.62 -3.58 -12.42
CA GLU A 127 17.05 -3.92 -12.52
C GLU A 127 17.59 -4.56 -11.24
N LYS A 128 17.13 -4.08 -10.08
CA LYS A 128 17.58 -4.54 -8.76
C LYS A 128 16.65 -5.57 -8.13
N GLY A 129 15.46 -5.78 -8.71
CA GLY A 129 14.43 -6.68 -8.20
C GLY A 129 13.88 -6.29 -6.83
N ASN A 130 13.99 -5.02 -6.42
CA ASN A 130 13.55 -4.56 -5.12
C ASN A 130 12.51 -3.44 -5.22
N TYR A 131 11.59 -3.41 -4.25
CA TYR A 131 10.61 -2.33 -4.16
C TYR A 131 11.19 -1.12 -3.44
N TYR A 132 10.73 0.06 -3.85
CA TYR A 132 11.03 1.31 -3.19
C TYR A 132 9.77 2.14 -2.97
N HIS A 133 9.75 2.88 -1.87
CA HIS A 133 8.66 3.75 -1.49
C HIS A 133 8.58 5.00 -2.39
N GLN A 134 7.37 5.36 -2.82
CA GLN A 134 7.10 6.64 -3.46
C GLN A 134 7.28 7.75 -2.44
N LYS A 135 8.42 8.45 -2.49
CA LYS A 135 8.86 9.43 -1.47
C LYS A 135 7.72 10.36 -1.04
N TYR A 136 7.47 10.38 0.28
CA TYR A 136 6.43 11.14 0.99
C TYR A 136 4.97 10.76 0.74
N GLN A 137 4.71 9.72 -0.07
CA GLN A 137 3.33 9.32 -0.38
C GLN A 137 2.90 8.18 0.52
N PHE A 138 1.98 8.46 1.43
CA PHE A 138 1.31 7.48 2.27
C PHE A 138 0.02 8.12 2.80
N ASP A 139 -0.94 7.29 3.22
CA ASP A 139 -2.16 7.76 3.87
C ASP A 139 -2.46 6.88 5.09
N PRO A 140 -2.45 7.44 6.31
CA PRO A 140 -2.80 6.68 7.50
C PRO A 140 -4.26 6.24 7.45
N VAL A 141 -4.52 5.00 7.82
CA VAL A 141 -5.86 4.43 7.80
C VAL A 141 -6.17 3.66 9.07
N GLU A 142 -7.45 3.61 9.41
CA GLU A 142 -7.96 2.83 10.52
C GLU A 142 -9.01 1.82 10.07
N ASN A 143 -9.10 0.71 10.80
CA ASN A 143 -10.12 -0.29 10.59
C ASN A 143 -11.33 0.00 11.48
N VAL A 144 -12.44 0.39 10.85
CA VAL A 144 -13.73 0.62 11.48
C VAL A 144 -14.52 -0.70 11.51
N LYS A 145 -14.84 -1.18 12.71
CA LYS A 145 -15.68 -2.36 12.98
C LYS A 145 -15.19 -3.66 12.32
N ASN A 146 -13.87 -3.84 12.25
CA ASN A 146 -13.20 -5.04 11.72
C ASN A 146 -13.49 -5.36 10.25
N ARG A 147 -14.02 -4.42 9.47
CA ARG A 147 -14.38 -4.67 8.05
C ARG A 147 -14.18 -3.48 7.12
N PHE A 148 -14.16 -2.24 7.62
CA PHE A 148 -14.12 -1.05 6.78
C PHE A 148 -12.83 -0.27 7.03
N TRP A 149 -12.09 0.03 5.98
CA TRP A 149 -10.91 0.89 6.07
C TRP A 149 -11.26 2.32 5.68
N LYS A 150 -10.78 3.28 6.46
CA LYS A 150 -10.96 4.70 6.20
C LYS A 150 -9.70 5.49 6.53
N GLY A 151 -9.54 6.63 5.86
CA GLY A 151 -8.59 7.66 6.27
C GLY A 151 -8.93 8.25 7.63
N MET A 152 -7.95 8.90 8.24
CA MET A 152 -8.09 9.47 9.59
C MET A 152 -9.17 10.55 9.70
N LYS A 153 -9.66 11.14 8.60
CA LYS A 153 -10.76 12.10 8.59
C LYS A 153 -12.06 11.48 8.04
N GLY A 154 -12.10 10.16 7.90
CA GLY A 154 -13.25 9.42 7.40
C GLY A 154 -13.31 9.25 5.88
N GLU A 155 -12.24 9.64 5.16
CA GLU A 155 -12.10 9.44 3.73
C GLU A 155 -12.18 7.94 3.38
N SER A 156 -12.78 7.62 2.25
CA SER A 156 -12.71 6.28 1.66
C SER A 156 -11.31 6.00 1.09
N ILE A 157 -11.00 4.71 0.90
CA ILE A 157 -9.74 4.29 0.27
C ILE A 157 -9.64 4.77 -1.17
N GLU A 158 -10.77 4.79 -1.89
CA GLU A 158 -10.86 5.30 -3.25
C GLU A 158 -10.54 6.80 -3.32
N GLU A 159 -11.11 7.62 -2.42
CA GLU A 159 -10.84 9.06 -2.35
C GLU A 159 -9.35 9.33 -2.10
N LEU A 160 -8.75 8.66 -1.10
CA LEU A 160 -7.33 8.81 -0.78
C LEU A 160 -6.44 8.45 -1.98
N PHE A 161 -6.71 7.31 -2.62
CA PHE A 161 -5.94 6.86 -3.77
C PHE A 161 -6.10 7.81 -4.96
N ASN A 162 -7.33 8.25 -5.26
CA ASN A 162 -7.62 9.16 -6.37
C ASN A 162 -7.01 10.54 -6.17
N GLU A 163 -6.92 11.04 -4.93
CA GLU A 163 -6.21 12.27 -4.60
C GLU A 163 -4.73 12.18 -5.01
N LYS A 164 -4.04 11.08 -4.66
CA LYS A 164 -2.64 10.88 -5.08
C LYS A 164 -2.51 10.66 -6.58
N LYS A 165 -3.41 9.86 -7.17
CA LYS A 165 -3.45 9.54 -8.61
C LYS A 165 -3.50 10.84 -9.42
N THR A 166 -4.52 11.66 -9.20
CA THR A 166 -4.74 12.91 -9.93
C THR A 166 -3.77 14.03 -9.54
N GLY A 167 -3.18 13.96 -8.34
CA GLY A 167 -2.18 14.90 -7.86
C GLY A 167 -0.75 14.48 -8.17
N VAL A 168 -0.04 14.02 -7.13
CA VAL A 168 1.41 13.77 -7.17
C VAL A 168 1.82 12.73 -8.21
N PHE A 169 1.00 11.69 -8.45
CA PHE A 169 1.37 10.63 -9.39
C PHE A 169 1.21 11.06 -10.84
N THR A 170 0.16 11.80 -11.20
CA THR A 170 0.08 12.49 -12.50
C THR A 170 1.22 13.50 -12.66
N ALA A 171 1.56 14.28 -11.62
CA ALA A 171 2.70 15.21 -11.69
C ALA A 171 4.05 14.52 -11.91
N ARG A 172 4.20 13.28 -11.43
CA ARG A 172 5.35 12.39 -11.66
C ARG A 172 5.26 11.61 -12.98
N LYS A 173 4.21 11.81 -13.79
CA LYS A 173 3.94 11.11 -15.05
C LYS A 173 3.76 9.59 -14.89
N LEU A 174 3.25 9.14 -13.75
CA LEU A 174 2.83 7.75 -13.57
C LEU A 174 1.45 7.48 -14.18
N PHE A 175 0.61 8.51 -14.25
CA PHE A 175 -0.70 8.46 -14.89
C PHE A 175 -0.80 9.59 -15.91
N ASP A 176 -1.56 9.37 -16.97
CA ASP A 176 -1.93 10.41 -17.92
C ASP A 176 -2.86 11.46 -17.29
N LYS A 177 -2.96 12.61 -17.96
CA LYS A 177 -3.84 13.72 -17.58
C LYS A 177 -5.26 13.53 -18.09
#